data_AF-A0A7W0JKE9-F1
#
_entry.id   AF-A0A7W0JKE9-F1
#
_cell.length_a   1.000
_cell.length_b   1.000
_cell.length_c   1.000
_cell.angle_alpha   90.00
_cell.angle_beta   90.00
_cell.angle_gamma   90.00
#
_symmetry.space_group_name_H-M   'P 1'
#
loop_
_entity.id
_entity.type
_entity.pdbx_description
1 polymer ?
#
loop_
_entity_poly.entity_id
_entity_poly.type
_entity_poly.pdbx_seq_one_letter_code
_entity_poly.pdbx_strand_id
1 'polypeptide(L)'
;MAVLDVERHHQDLVNELIAAAEAYNPGVDKELLARAFHYAAAAHEGQVRRSGEPFVHHPWGAAKICAELRLDEQSVAAALLHDVVEDTEVELDDIRAEFGDEIAVLVEGVTKLTRTSFQSREQAEAENYRKMIVAMAQDVRVILIKLADRLHNMRTIEYQGKQTQVRKAKETLEVYAPLAHRLGIHALKWELEDRSFEVLHPRKYAEIREMVADRRDDRESQVALAGQVLKAELDKVDIPADISGRAKHFYSIYDKMAKKGREFNEIYDLTAMRVTVERSG
;
A
#
# COMPACT_ATOMS: atom_id res chain seq x y z
N MET A 1 -8.76 -23.40 -26.13
CA MET A 1 -8.33 -23.73 -24.76
C MET A 1 -7.75 -22.53 -24.03
N ALA A 2 -6.78 -21.80 -24.62
CA ALA A 2 -6.18 -20.62 -23.97
C ALA A 2 -7.16 -19.46 -23.66
N VAL A 3 -8.08 -19.14 -24.57
CA VAL A 3 -9.04 -18.02 -24.38
C VAL A 3 -10.00 -18.28 -23.21
N LEU A 4 -10.54 -19.50 -23.12
CA LEU A 4 -11.43 -19.91 -22.01
C LEU A 4 -10.70 -19.91 -20.65
N ASP A 5 -9.38 -20.11 -20.64
CA ASP A 5 -8.57 -20.09 -19.42
C ASP A 5 -8.31 -18.66 -18.94
N VAL A 6 -8.09 -17.74 -19.87
CA VAL A 6 -7.94 -16.29 -19.59
C VAL A 6 -9.25 -15.70 -19.07
N GLU A 7 -10.38 -15.98 -19.72
CA GLU A 7 -11.70 -15.52 -19.27
C GLU A 7 -12.04 -16.03 -17.86
N ARG A 8 -11.75 -17.31 -17.59
CA ARG A 8 -11.94 -17.90 -16.27
C ARG A 8 -11.05 -17.22 -15.22
N HIS A 9 -9.79 -16.99 -15.55
CA HIS A 9 -8.85 -16.32 -14.66
C HIS A 9 -9.26 -14.87 -14.34
N HIS A 10 -9.71 -14.13 -15.34
CA HIS A 10 -10.27 -12.78 -15.15
C HIS A 10 -11.49 -12.81 -14.23
N GLN A 11 -12.39 -13.77 -14.41
CA GLN A 11 -13.55 -13.92 -13.54
C GLN A 11 -13.16 -14.22 -12.09
N ASP A 12 -12.14 -15.04 -11.86
CA ASP A 12 -11.64 -15.34 -10.52
C ASP A 12 -11.09 -14.07 -9.82
N LEU A 13 -10.32 -13.24 -10.55
CA LEU A 13 -9.80 -11.97 -10.04
C LEU A 13 -10.90 -10.96 -9.69
N VAL A 14 -11.94 -10.87 -10.53
CA VAL A 14 -13.12 -10.04 -10.28
C VAL A 14 -13.85 -10.51 -9.03
N ASN A 15 -14.09 -11.81 -8.91
CA ASN A 15 -14.78 -12.40 -7.76
C ASN A 15 -13.99 -12.16 -6.46
N GLU A 16 -12.66 -12.30 -6.49
CA GLU A 16 -11.80 -12.03 -5.34
C GLU A 16 -11.89 -10.56 -4.89
N LEU A 17 -11.84 -9.63 -5.83
CA LEU A 17 -11.93 -8.20 -5.54
C LEU A 17 -13.30 -7.83 -4.97
N ILE A 18 -14.38 -8.34 -5.56
CA ILE A 18 -15.74 -8.14 -5.07
C ILE A 18 -15.88 -8.71 -3.66
N ALA A 19 -15.41 -9.93 -3.40
CA ALA A 19 -15.47 -10.54 -2.08
C ALA A 19 -14.71 -9.72 -1.03
N ALA A 20 -13.55 -9.16 -1.40
CA ALA A 20 -12.79 -8.26 -0.52
C ALA A 20 -13.57 -6.97 -0.21
N ALA A 21 -14.27 -6.40 -1.19
CA ALA A 21 -15.10 -5.21 -1.02
C ALA A 21 -16.37 -5.49 -0.17
N GLU A 22 -17.06 -6.59 -0.46
CA GLU A 22 -18.26 -7.02 0.27
C GLU A 22 -18.02 -7.27 1.76
N ALA A 23 -16.81 -7.70 2.12
CA ALA A 23 -16.45 -7.99 3.50
C ALA A 23 -16.57 -6.77 4.44
N TYR A 24 -16.47 -5.54 3.91
CA TYR A 24 -16.68 -4.31 4.69
C TYR A 24 -17.86 -3.46 4.18
N ASN A 25 -18.32 -3.65 2.94
CA ASN A 25 -19.49 -2.99 2.39
C ASN A 25 -20.40 -4.00 1.66
N PRO A 26 -21.39 -4.61 2.35
CA PRO A 26 -22.32 -5.55 1.73
C PRO A 26 -23.17 -4.96 0.60
N GLY A 27 -23.29 -3.63 0.54
CA GLY A 27 -24.04 -2.90 -0.49
C GLY A 27 -23.18 -2.44 -1.67
N VAL A 28 -21.93 -2.91 -1.77
CA VAL A 28 -21.02 -2.53 -2.85
C VAL A 28 -21.63 -2.80 -4.23
N ASP A 29 -21.47 -1.85 -5.16
CA ASP A 29 -21.86 -2.05 -6.55
C ASP A 29 -20.90 -3.03 -7.24
N LYS A 30 -21.28 -4.30 -7.23
CA LYS A 30 -20.53 -5.40 -7.84
C LYS A 30 -20.41 -5.25 -9.35
N GLU A 31 -21.45 -4.72 -9.99
CA GLU A 31 -21.47 -4.54 -11.44
C GLU A 31 -20.49 -3.44 -11.85
N LEU A 32 -20.40 -2.35 -11.08
CA LEU A 32 -19.40 -1.31 -11.29
C LEU A 32 -17.97 -1.88 -11.26
N LEU A 33 -17.63 -2.67 -10.23
CA LEU A 33 -16.29 -3.25 -10.10
C LEU A 33 -15.97 -4.23 -11.23
N ALA A 34 -16.93 -5.08 -11.61
CA ALA A 34 -16.77 -6.00 -12.74
C ALA A 34 -16.58 -5.25 -14.06
N ARG A 35 -17.43 -4.23 -14.34
CA ARG A 35 -17.32 -3.39 -15.55
C ARG A 35 -15.96 -2.69 -15.61
N ALA A 36 -15.53 -2.07 -14.50
CA ALA A 36 -14.23 -1.38 -14.44
C ALA A 36 -13.06 -2.33 -14.70
N PHE A 37 -13.10 -3.54 -14.13
CA PHE A 37 -12.07 -4.56 -14.37
C PHE A 37 -12.02 -4.97 -15.84
N HIS A 38 -13.17 -5.32 -16.43
CA HIS A 38 -13.22 -5.74 -17.83
C HIS A 38 -12.79 -4.63 -18.79
N TYR A 39 -13.15 -3.38 -18.49
CA TYR A 39 -12.72 -2.21 -19.24
C TYR A 39 -11.19 -2.06 -19.20
N ALA A 40 -10.59 -2.11 -18.01
CA ALA A 40 -9.14 -2.06 -17.86
C ALA A 40 -8.44 -3.25 -18.56
N ALA A 41 -9.00 -4.46 -18.44
CA ALA A 41 -8.46 -5.66 -19.08
C ALA A 41 -8.45 -5.53 -20.62
N ALA A 42 -9.52 -4.99 -21.19
CA ALA A 42 -9.64 -4.74 -22.63
C ALA A 42 -8.70 -3.62 -23.09
N ALA A 43 -8.63 -2.51 -22.36
CA ALA A 43 -7.77 -1.38 -22.71
C ALA A 43 -6.27 -1.76 -22.70
N HIS A 44 -5.87 -2.65 -21.79
CA HIS A 44 -4.51 -3.17 -21.70
C HIS A 44 -4.30 -4.51 -22.44
N GLU A 45 -5.20 -4.89 -23.35
CA GLU A 45 -5.07 -6.14 -24.10
C GLU A 45 -3.76 -6.16 -24.91
N GLY A 46 -3.03 -7.29 -24.83
CA GLY A 46 -1.72 -7.44 -25.45
C GLY A 46 -0.57 -6.75 -24.73
N GLN A 47 -0.83 -5.96 -23.67
CA GLN A 47 0.21 -5.38 -22.84
C GLN A 47 0.69 -6.38 -21.78
N VAL A 48 2.02 -6.48 -21.63
CA VAL A 48 2.69 -7.34 -20.65
C VAL A 48 3.59 -6.52 -19.74
N ARG A 49 3.58 -6.84 -18.45
CA ARG A 49 4.52 -6.26 -17.49
C ARG A 49 5.93 -6.78 -17.74
N ARG A 50 6.90 -6.13 -17.11
CA ARG A 50 8.30 -6.63 -17.07
C ARG A 50 8.45 -7.99 -16.38
N SER A 51 7.48 -8.40 -15.55
CA SER A 51 7.41 -9.75 -14.98
C SER A 51 7.05 -10.82 -16.03
N GLY A 52 6.47 -10.43 -17.17
CA GLY A 52 5.90 -11.33 -18.17
C GLY A 52 4.40 -11.60 -17.96
N GLU A 53 3.80 -11.10 -16.89
CA GLU A 53 2.38 -11.24 -16.61
C GLU A 53 1.54 -10.22 -17.40
N PRO A 54 0.25 -10.51 -17.67
CA PRO A 54 -0.70 -9.55 -18.22
C PRO A 54 -0.72 -8.24 -17.42
N PHE A 55 -0.78 -7.10 -18.10
CA PHE A 55 -0.73 -5.80 -17.43
C PHE A 55 -1.88 -5.57 -16.43
N VAL A 56 -3.05 -6.15 -16.68
CA VAL A 56 -4.27 -6.06 -15.82
C VAL A 56 -4.03 -6.45 -14.36
N HIS A 57 -3.02 -7.27 -14.06
CA HIS A 57 -2.66 -7.63 -12.68
C HIS A 57 -2.21 -6.43 -11.84
N HIS A 58 -1.60 -5.41 -12.45
CA HIS A 58 -1.15 -4.22 -11.73
C HIS A 58 -2.33 -3.35 -11.26
N PRO A 59 -3.26 -2.91 -12.14
CA PRO A 59 -4.45 -2.20 -11.69
C PRO A 59 -5.31 -3.02 -10.72
N TRP A 60 -5.45 -4.33 -10.94
CA TRP A 60 -6.13 -5.22 -9.99
C TRP A 60 -5.45 -5.23 -8.62
N GLY A 61 -4.13 -5.34 -8.57
CA GLY A 61 -3.36 -5.34 -7.32
C GLY A 61 -3.47 -4.02 -6.55
N ALA A 62 -3.50 -2.89 -7.26
CA ALA A 62 -3.76 -1.58 -6.65
C ALA A 62 -5.19 -1.48 -6.12
N ALA A 63 -6.19 -1.95 -6.87
CA ALA A 63 -7.59 -1.99 -6.45
C ALA A 63 -7.81 -2.88 -5.23
N LYS A 64 -7.13 -4.03 -5.16
CA LYS A 64 -7.16 -4.92 -3.99
C LYS A 64 -6.62 -4.22 -2.74
N ILE A 65 -5.52 -3.48 -2.84
CA ILE A 65 -5.00 -2.67 -1.72
C ILE A 65 -6.01 -1.58 -1.32
N CYS A 66 -6.70 -0.95 -2.27
CA CYS A 66 -7.78 -0.01 -1.96
C CYS A 66 -8.93 -0.68 -1.20
N ALA A 67 -9.31 -1.90 -1.57
CA ALA A 67 -10.29 -2.67 -0.82
C ALA A 67 -9.79 -3.08 0.59
N GLU A 68 -8.51 -3.43 0.74
CA GLU A 68 -7.89 -3.69 2.06
C GLU A 68 -7.91 -2.45 2.97
N LEU A 69 -7.81 -1.26 2.37
CA LEU A 69 -7.97 0.04 3.04
C LEU A 69 -9.45 0.43 3.28
N ARG A 70 -10.39 -0.41 2.84
CA ARG A 70 -11.85 -0.24 2.96
C ARG A 70 -12.38 1.04 2.30
N LEU A 71 -11.84 1.37 1.12
CA LEU A 71 -12.35 2.49 0.32
C LEU A 71 -13.70 2.16 -0.33
N ASP A 72 -14.42 3.18 -0.77
CA ASP A 72 -15.66 3.07 -1.52
C ASP A 72 -15.46 2.47 -2.92
N GLU A 73 -16.53 1.92 -3.51
CA GLU A 73 -16.48 1.27 -4.81
C GLU A 73 -15.99 2.17 -5.94
N GLN A 74 -16.24 3.49 -5.86
CA GLN A 74 -15.75 4.48 -6.81
C GLN A 74 -14.22 4.59 -6.75
N SER A 75 -13.62 4.55 -5.56
CA SER A 75 -12.16 4.52 -5.40
C SER A 75 -11.56 3.22 -5.93
N VAL A 76 -12.20 2.09 -5.67
CA VAL A 76 -11.72 0.78 -6.14
C VAL A 76 -11.81 0.70 -7.67
N ALA A 77 -12.90 1.20 -8.26
CA ALA A 77 -13.06 1.32 -9.71
C ALA A 77 -12.01 2.27 -10.32
N ALA A 78 -11.80 3.44 -9.71
CA ALA A 78 -10.76 4.38 -10.15
C ALA A 78 -9.36 3.76 -10.08
N ALA A 79 -9.07 2.93 -9.07
CA ALA A 79 -7.81 2.19 -8.98
C ALA A 79 -7.64 1.14 -10.09
N LEU A 80 -8.73 0.50 -10.57
CA LEU A 80 -8.67 -0.38 -11.75
C LEU A 80 -8.38 0.41 -13.04
N LEU A 81 -8.81 1.67 -13.10
CA LEU A 81 -8.75 2.50 -14.31
C LEU A 81 -7.55 3.46 -14.34
N HIS A 82 -6.76 3.56 -13.26
CA HIS A 82 -5.81 4.65 -13.07
C HIS A 82 -4.73 4.78 -14.15
N ASP A 83 -4.26 3.65 -14.70
CA ASP A 83 -3.24 3.61 -15.75
C ASP A 83 -3.83 3.51 -17.17
N VAL A 84 -5.16 3.38 -17.29
CA VAL A 84 -5.83 3.26 -18.60
C VAL A 84 -5.64 4.54 -19.41
N VAL A 85 -5.79 5.72 -18.80
CA VAL A 85 -5.60 7.01 -19.47
C VAL A 85 -4.11 7.34 -19.70
N GLU A 86 -3.20 6.73 -18.95
CA GLU A 86 -1.76 6.98 -19.10
C GLU A 86 -1.11 6.10 -20.18
N ASP A 87 -1.49 4.82 -20.25
CA ASP A 87 -0.77 3.79 -21.01
C ASP A 87 -1.57 3.23 -22.21
N THR A 88 -2.74 3.81 -22.52
CA THR A 88 -3.60 3.38 -23.63
C THR A 88 -4.11 4.58 -24.45
N GLU A 89 -4.90 4.32 -25.50
CA GLU A 89 -5.51 5.35 -26.34
C GLU A 89 -6.81 5.92 -25.75
N VAL A 90 -7.27 5.41 -24.60
CA VAL A 90 -8.50 5.86 -23.92
C VAL A 90 -8.33 7.28 -23.38
N GLU A 91 -9.31 8.14 -23.67
CA GLU A 91 -9.34 9.50 -23.16
C GLU A 91 -10.16 9.61 -21.86
N LEU A 92 -9.93 10.69 -21.10
CA LEU A 92 -10.67 10.92 -19.86
C LEU A 92 -12.19 11.08 -20.09
N ASP A 93 -12.58 11.60 -21.25
CA ASP A 93 -13.99 11.75 -21.61
C ASP A 93 -14.69 10.40 -21.82
N ASP A 94 -13.96 9.37 -22.28
CA ASP A 94 -14.47 7.99 -22.37
C ASP A 94 -14.76 7.42 -20.97
N ILE A 95 -13.83 7.62 -20.03
CA ILE A 95 -14.01 7.23 -18.62
C ILE A 95 -15.22 7.94 -18.01
N ARG A 96 -15.37 9.24 -18.27
CA ARG A 96 -16.51 10.04 -17.79
C ARG A 96 -17.83 9.55 -18.38
N ALA A 97 -17.86 9.19 -19.66
CA ALA A 97 -19.07 8.69 -20.31
C ALA A 97 -19.50 7.32 -19.78
N GLU A 98 -18.55 6.42 -19.51
CA GLU A 98 -18.82 5.04 -19.09
C GLU A 98 -19.06 4.92 -17.57
N PHE A 99 -18.28 5.63 -16.74
CA PHE A 99 -18.25 5.45 -15.28
C PHE A 99 -18.73 6.67 -14.49
N GLY A 100 -19.01 7.79 -15.17
CA GLY A 100 -19.48 9.03 -14.56
C GLY A 100 -18.36 9.96 -14.11
N ASP A 101 -18.75 11.18 -13.74
CA ASP A 101 -17.82 12.28 -13.47
C ASP A 101 -16.94 12.05 -12.24
N GLU A 102 -17.49 11.42 -11.20
CA GLU A 102 -16.76 11.16 -9.96
C GLU A 102 -15.53 10.27 -10.18
N ILE A 103 -15.70 9.13 -10.87
CA ILE A 103 -14.59 8.22 -11.18
C ILE A 103 -13.60 8.88 -12.14
N ALA A 104 -14.07 9.64 -13.13
CA ALA A 104 -13.20 10.38 -14.02
C ALA A 104 -12.33 11.40 -13.26
N VAL A 105 -12.90 12.16 -12.32
CA VAL A 105 -12.13 13.11 -11.49
C VAL A 105 -11.07 12.38 -10.65
N LEU A 106 -11.39 11.22 -10.09
CA LEU A 106 -10.42 10.41 -9.34
C LEU A 106 -9.27 9.94 -10.23
N VAL A 107 -9.57 9.35 -11.39
CA VAL A 107 -8.58 8.87 -12.37
C VAL A 107 -7.69 10.02 -12.84
N GLU A 108 -8.29 11.16 -13.20
CA GLU A 108 -7.54 12.35 -13.62
C GLU A 108 -6.60 12.86 -12.51
N GLY A 109 -7.09 12.89 -11.27
CA GLY A 109 -6.31 13.29 -10.10
C GLY A 109 -5.08 12.40 -9.91
N VAL A 110 -5.25 11.08 -10.03
CA VAL A 110 -4.15 10.11 -9.90
C VAL A 110 -3.15 10.31 -11.03
N THR A 111 -3.61 10.49 -12.27
CA THR A 111 -2.73 10.69 -13.44
C THR A 111 -1.90 11.97 -13.35
N LYS A 112 -2.52 13.08 -12.92
CA LYS A 112 -1.83 14.36 -12.73
C LYS A 112 -0.74 14.28 -11.64
N LEU A 113 -1.00 13.54 -10.57
CA LEU A 113 -0.02 13.31 -9.51
C LEU A 113 1.19 12.54 -10.02
N THR A 114 0.98 11.50 -10.84
CA THR A 114 2.06 10.74 -11.48
C THR A 114 2.98 11.68 -12.26
N ARG A 115 2.43 12.50 -13.17
CA ARG A 115 3.21 13.41 -14.03
C ARG A 115 4.00 14.47 -13.24
N THR A 116 3.44 14.96 -12.14
CA THR A 116 4.06 16.02 -11.33
C THR A 116 5.27 15.51 -10.54
N SER A 117 5.25 14.26 -10.04
CA SER A 117 6.36 13.72 -9.24
C SER A 117 7.64 13.47 -10.05
N PHE A 118 7.55 13.37 -11.38
CA PHE A 118 8.71 13.15 -12.26
C PHE A 118 9.60 14.40 -12.50
N GLN A 119 9.11 15.63 -12.26
CA GLN A 119 9.78 16.86 -12.73
C GLN A 119 10.86 17.45 -11.79
N SER A 120 11.21 16.84 -10.65
CA SER A 120 11.82 17.60 -9.55
C SER A 120 13.16 17.09 -9.01
N ARG A 121 14.17 16.87 -9.85
CA ARG A 121 15.41 16.28 -9.35
C ARG A 121 16.35 17.23 -8.58
N GLU A 122 16.13 18.56 -8.59
CA GLU A 122 17.14 19.47 -7.98
C GLU A 122 16.67 20.71 -7.18
N GLN A 123 15.38 21.09 -7.07
CA GLN A 123 15.04 22.34 -6.34
C GLN A 123 13.60 22.52 -5.79
N ALA A 124 12.72 21.52 -5.86
CA ALA A 124 11.27 21.74 -5.72
C ALA A 124 10.58 20.97 -4.56
N GLU A 125 11.24 20.69 -3.44
CA GLU A 125 10.60 19.96 -2.32
C GLU A 125 9.35 20.70 -1.81
N ALA A 126 9.42 22.01 -1.61
CA ALA A 126 8.29 22.80 -1.10
C ALA A 126 7.15 22.93 -2.12
N GLU A 127 7.45 23.11 -3.41
CA GLU A 127 6.42 23.22 -4.45
C GLU A 127 5.75 21.88 -4.77
N ASN A 128 6.49 20.78 -4.77
CA ASN A 128 5.90 19.45 -4.92
C ASN A 128 5.00 19.12 -3.74
N TYR A 129 5.46 19.35 -2.51
CA TYR A 129 4.59 19.21 -1.34
C TYR A 129 3.33 20.08 -1.48
N ARG A 130 3.46 21.32 -1.96
CA ARG A 130 2.32 22.21 -2.17
C ARG A 130 1.37 21.72 -3.27
N LYS A 131 1.88 21.22 -4.39
CA LYS A 131 1.06 20.63 -5.48
C LYS A 131 0.37 19.34 -5.03
N MET A 132 1.05 18.50 -4.27
CA MET A 132 0.46 17.32 -3.65
C MET A 132 -0.63 17.71 -2.64
N ILE A 133 -0.41 18.73 -1.81
CA ILE A 133 -1.41 19.27 -0.88
C ILE A 133 -2.60 19.87 -1.64
N VAL A 134 -2.39 20.51 -2.79
CA VAL A 134 -3.48 21.04 -3.64
C VAL A 134 -4.27 19.91 -4.30
N ALA A 135 -3.62 18.83 -4.73
CA ALA A 135 -4.32 17.62 -5.18
C ALA A 135 -5.11 16.95 -4.05
N MET A 136 -4.57 16.95 -2.82
CA MET A 136 -5.30 16.53 -1.61
C MET A 136 -6.48 17.45 -1.26
N ALA A 137 -6.50 18.69 -1.73
CA ALA A 137 -7.51 19.68 -1.35
C ALA A 137 -8.89 19.44 -1.99
N GLN A 138 -8.97 18.58 -3.02
CA GLN A 138 -10.22 18.25 -3.68
C GLN A 138 -10.75 16.88 -3.27
N ASP A 139 -9.90 15.86 -3.18
CA ASP A 139 -10.32 14.53 -2.73
C ASP A 139 -9.16 13.69 -2.15
N VAL A 140 -9.32 13.20 -0.92
CA VAL A 140 -8.34 12.32 -0.27
C VAL A 140 -8.25 10.94 -0.94
N ARG A 141 -9.30 10.49 -1.63
CA ARG A 141 -9.31 9.19 -2.32
C ARG A 141 -8.22 9.09 -3.38
N VAL A 142 -7.91 10.20 -4.06
CA VAL A 142 -6.83 10.29 -5.06
C VAL A 142 -5.46 9.91 -4.47
N ILE A 143 -5.13 10.42 -3.28
CA ILE A 143 -3.84 10.09 -2.65
C ILE A 143 -3.82 8.65 -2.14
N LEU A 144 -4.96 8.11 -1.69
CA LEU A 144 -5.07 6.73 -1.22
C LEU A 144 -4.87 5.74 -2.38
N ILE A 145 -5.50 6.00 -3.53
CA ILE A 145 -5.29 5.22 -4.75
C ILE A 145 -3.82 5.29 -5.17
N LYS A 146 -3.20 6.47 -5.14
CA LYS A 146 -1.79 6.61 -5.53
C LYS A 146 -0.83 5.88 -4.57
N LEU A 147 -1.14 5.89 -3.28
CA LEU A 147 -0.41 5.14 -2.26
C LEU A 147 -0.55 3.63 -2.46
N ALA A 148 -1.74 3.16 -2.83
CA ALA A 148 -2.01 1.77 -3.18
C ALA A 148 -1.23 1.32 -4.43
N ASP A 149 -1.28 2.12 -5.51
CA ASP A 149 -0.45 1.93 -6.72
C ASP A 149 1.04 1.85 -6.35
N ARG A 150 1.53 2.83 -5.58
CA ARG A 150 2.95 2.86 -5.17
C ARG A 150 3.33 1.62 -4.36
N LEU A 151 2.46 1.17 -3.45
CA LEU A 151 2.73 -0.03 -2.66
C LEU A 151 2.78 -1.28 -3.54
N HIS A 152 1.82 -1.46 -4.45
CA HIS A 152 1.85 -2.58 -5.40
C HIS A 152 3.13 -2.57 -6.24
N ASN A 153 3.51 -1.39 -6.75
CA ASN A 153 4.76 -1.19 -7.48
C ASN A 153 6.02 -1.55 -6.68
N MET A 154 6.02 -1.29 -5.36
CA MET A 154 7.11 -1.69 -4.46
C MET A 154 7.11 -3.19 -4.16
N ARG A 155 5.93 -3.85 -4.12
CA ARG A 155 5.82 -5.31 -3.96
C ARG A 155 6.37 -6.06 -5.18
N THR A 156 6.25 -5.49 -6.38
CA THR A 156 6.72 -6.11 -7.64
C THR A 156 8.00 -5.45 -8.19
N ILE A 157 8.79 -4.79 -7.34
CA ILE A 157 9.91 -3.93 -7.78
C ILE A 157 11.07 -4.73 -8.39
N GLU A 158 11.22 -6.00 -8.03
CA GLU A 158 12.30 -6.90 -8.47
C GLU A 158 12.37 -7.09 -9.99
N TYR A 159 11.23 -7.01 -10.69
CA TYR A 159 11.15 -7.11 -12.16
C TYR A 159 11.61 -5.84 -12.89
N GLN A 160 11.88 -4.75 -12.16
CA GLN A 160 12.33 -3.50 -12.75
C GLN A 160 13.86 -3.48 -12.88
N GLY A 161 14.40 -2.71 -13.83
CA GLY A 161 15.86 -2.50 -13.90
C GLY A 161 16.39 -1.76 -12.65
N LYS A 162 17.60 -2.10 -12.20
CA LYS A 162 18.21 -1.58 -10.95
C LYS A 162 18.11 -0.07 -10.76
N GLN A 163 18.33 0.71 -11.81
CA GLN A 163 18.22 2.18 -11.75
C GLN A 163 16.79 2.63 -11.42
N THR A 164 15.78 1.97 -12.00
CA THR A 164 14.36 2.26 -11.72
C THR A 164 14.00 1.83 -10.30
N GLN A 165 14.49 0.67 -9.85
CA GLN A 165 14.28 0.20 -8.48
C GLN A 165 14.77 1.23 -7.46
N VAL A 166 16.04 1.65 -7.56
CA VAL A 166 16.64 2.63 -6.65
C VAL A 166 15.90 3.96 -6.71
N ARG A 167 15.52 4.45 -7.90
CA ARG A 167 14.75 5.69 -8.05
C ARG A 167 13.39 5.59 -7.35
N LYS A 168 12.61 4.54 -7.64
CA LYS A 168 11.28 4.34 -7.05
C LYS A 168 11.37 4.19 -5.52
N ALA A 169 12.36 3.44 -5.01
CA ALA A 169 12.56 3.25 -3.58
C ALA A 169 12.94 4.55 -2.84
N LYS A 170 13.78 5.41 -3.44
CA LYS A 170 14.09 6.74 -2.87
C LYS A 170 12.84 7.62 -2.80
N GLU A 171 12.11 7.73 -3.92
CA GLU A 171 10.86 8.48 -4.00
C GLU A 171 9.84 7.98 -2.96
N THR A 172 9.74 6.66 -2.79
CA THR A 172 8.88 6.04 -1.78
C THR A 172 9.24 6.47 -0.36
N LEU A 173 10.51 6.48 0.02
CA LEU A 173 10.93 6.90 1.37
C LEU A 173 10.78 8.40 1.60
N GLU A 174 11.11 9.22 0.60
CA GLU A 174 11.16 10.68 0.75
C GLU A 174 9.78 11.32 0.65
N VAL A 175 8.87 10.72 -0.13
CA VAL A 175 7.56 11.29 -0.44
C VAL A 175 6.43 10.42 0.09
N TYR A 176 6.28 9.18 -0.37
CA TYR A 176 5.06 8.40 -0.14
C TYR A 176 4.92 7.87 1.29
N ALA A 177 5.99 7.39 1.92
CA ALA A 177 5.96 6.94 3.31
C ALA A 177 5.61 8.09 4.29
N PRO A 178 6.20 9.29 4.19
CA PRO A 178 5.77 10.46 4.95
C PRO A 178 4.31 10.86 4.73
N LEU A 179 3.77 10.68 3.52
CA LEU A 179 2.36 10.97 3.24
C LEU A 179 1.43 9.97 3.90
N ALA A 180 1.73 8.67 3.79
CA ALA A 180 0.99 7.63 4.51
C ALA A 180 1.01 7.87 6.03
N HIS A 181 2.15 8.35 6.57
CA HIS A 181 2.25 8.75 7.96
C HIS A 181 1.32 9.92 8.32
N ARG A 182 1.28 10.97 7.48
CA ARG A 182 0.41 12.15 7.70
C ARG A 182 -1.07 11.81 7.64
N LEU A 183 -1.45 10.81 6.85
CA LEU A 183 -2.82 10.30 6.77
C LEU A 183 -3.15 9.30 7.89
N GLY A 184 -2.20 8.98 8.77
CA GLY A 184 -2.39 8.01 9.85
C GLY A 184 -2.40 6.54 9.40
N ILE A 185 -2.09 6.26 8.13
CA ILE A 185 -2.12 4.91 7.55
C ILE A 185 -0.77 4.23 7.78
N HIS A 186 -0.56 3.87 9.04
CA HIS A 186 0.73 3.37 9.47
C HIS A 186 1.12 2.02 8.86
N ALA A 187 0.15 1.13 8.60
CA ALA A 187 0.43 -0.16 7.96
C ALA A 187 1.11 0.03 6.59
N LEU A 188 0.54 0.92 5.79
CA LEU A 188 1.08 1.25 4.46
C LEU A 188 2.43 1.96 4.56
N LYS A 189 2.58 2.91 5.49
CA LYS A 189 3.87 3.56 5.77
C LYS A 189 4.98 2.52 6.00
N TRP A 190 4.76 1.62 6.95
CA TRP A 190 5.79 0.67 7.35
C TRP A 190 6.17 -0.29 6.24
N GLU A 191 5.20 -0.75 5.45
CA GLU A 191 5.49 -1.63 4.32
C GLU A 191 6.26 -0.90 3.22
N LEU A 192 5.87 0.34 2.88
CA LEU A 192 6.60 1.18 1.94
C LEU A 192 8.05 1.44 2.40
N GLU A 193 8.24 1.69 3.69
CA GLU A 193 9.56 1.90 4.31
C GLU A 193 10.44 0.64 4.21
N ASP A 194 9.94 -0.52 4.65
CA ASP A 194 10.69 -1.77 4.68
C ASP A 194 11.05 -2.24 3.26
N ARG A 195 10.12 -2.13 2.29
CA ARG A 195 10.39 -2.47 0.89
C ARG A 195 11.42 -1.55 0.25
N SER A 196 11.35 -0.26 0.55
CA SER A 196 12.34 0.69 0.04
C SER A 196 13.71 0.48 0.67
N PHE A 197 13.74 0.13 1.96
CA PHE A 197 14.96 -0.20 2.68
C PHE A 197 15.64 -1.44 2.11
N GLU A 198 14.88 -2.50 1.81
CA GLU A 198 15.36 -3.71 1.15
C GLU A 198 16.05 -3.40 -0.19
N VAL A 199 15.46 -2.52 -1.00
CA VAL A 199 16.02 -2.12 -2.30
C VAL A 199 17.27 -1.24 -2.18
N LEU A 200 17.27 -0.26 -1.26
CA LEU A 200 18.37 0.71 -1.15
C LEU A 200 19.56 0.17 -0.38
N HIS A 201 19.33 -0.71 0.60
CA HIS A 201 20.36 -1.22 1.51
C HIS A 201 20.19 -2.73 1.75
N PRO A 202 20.25 -3.58 0.71
CA PRO A 202 19.90 -5.00 0.81
C PRO A 202 20.75 -5.78 1.83
N ARG A 203 22.04 -5.45 1.95
CA ARG A 203 22.93 -6.09 2.93
C ARG A 203 22.50 -5.79 4.37
N LYS A 204 22.23 -4.52 4.68
CA LYS A 204 21.78 -4.12 6.02
C LYS A 204 20.39 -4.64 6.34
N TYR A 205 19.52 -4.70 5.32
CA TYR A 205 18.19 -5.31 5.46
C TYR A 205 18.29 -6.79 5.83
N ALA A 206 19.13 -7.55 5.12
CA ALA A 206 19.35 -8.97 5.42
C ALA A 206 19.92 -9.18 6.83
N GLU A 207 20.91 -8.39 7.23
CA GLU A 207 21.50 -8.41 8.57
C GLU A 207 20.44 -8.14 9.65
N ILE A 208 19.67 -7.05 9.53
CA ILE A 208 18.61 -6.72 10.49
C ILE A 208 17.54 -7.81 10.52
N ARG A 209 17.18 -8.39 9.38
CA ARG A 209 16.19 -9.47 9.29
C ARG A 209 16.65 -10.72 10.03
N GLU A 210 17.90 -11.13 9.85
CA GLU A 210 18.50 -12.28 10.55
C GLU A 210 18.55 -12.04 12.06
N MET A 211 19.05 -10.88 12.48
CA MET A 211 19.12 -10.52 13.90
C MET A 211 17.73 -10.44 14.58
N VAL A 212 16.70 -10.02 13.86
CA VAL A 212 15.31 -9.98 14.37
C VAL A 212 14.70 -11.39 14.43
N ALA A 213 15.11 -12.30 13.54
CA ALA A 213 14.67 -13.69 13.51
C ALA A 213 15.30 -14.50 14.65
N ASP A 214 16.61 -14.33 14.91
CA ASP A 214 17.32 -15.03 15.98
C ASP A 214 16.74 -14.75 17.37
N ARG A 215 16.21 -13.54 17.58
CA ARG A 215 15.59 -13.12 18.85
C ARG A 215 14.08 -13.30 18.89
N ARG A 216 13.49 -14.03 17.93
CA ARG A 216 12.03 -14.14 17.81
C ARG A 216 11.42 -14.92 18.98
N ASP A 217 11.96 -16.08 19.30
CA ASP A 217 11.40 -16.97 20.32
C ASP A 217 11.52 -16.37 21.72
N ASP A 218 12.67 -15.75 22.02
CA ASP A 218 12.88 -15.00 23.25
C ASP A 218 11.88 -13.84 23.39
N ARG A 219 11.65 -13.10 22.31
CA ARG A 219 10.71 -11.97 22.28
C ARG A 219 9.27 -12.44 22.46
N GLU A 220 8.84 -13.46 21.73
CA GLU A 220 7.48 -14.01 21.84
C GLU A 220 7.21 -14.53 23.25
N SER A 221 8.19 -15.21 23.85
CA SER A 221 8.12 -15.69 25.24
C SER A 221 8.03 -14.54 26.25
N GLN A 222 8.85 -13.49 26.10
CA GLN A 222 8.79 -12.31 26.97
C GLN A 222 7.48 -11.55 26.84
N VAL A 223 6.97 -11.36 25.62
CA VAL A 223 5.67 -10.70 25.39
C VAL A 223 4.54 -11.55 25.98
N ALA A 224 4.56 -12.87 25.80
CA ALA A 224 3.53 -13.74 26.36
C ALA A 224 3.49 -13.66 27.88
N LEU A 225 4.66 -13.71 28.54
CA LEU A 225 4.75 -13.59 30.00
C LEU A 225 4.25 -12.22 30.49
N ALA A 226 4.74 -11.13 29.89
CA ALA A 226 4.32 -9.78 30.25
C ALA A 226 2.83 -9.54 29.97
N GLY A 227 2.32 -10.10 28.87
CA GLY A 227 0.92 -10.02 28.48
C GLY A 227 0.01 -10.77 29.45
N GLN A 228 0.43 -11.93 29.97
CA GLN A 228 -0.33 -12.65 31.01
C GLN A 228 -0.42 -11.85 32.31
N VAL A 229 0.69 -11.26 32.76
CA VAL A 229 0.72 -10.41 33.96
C VAL A 229 -0.20 -9.21 33.78
N LEU A 230 -0.10 -8.51 32.64
CA LEU A 230 -0.93 -7.34 32.39
C LEU A 230 -2.41 -7.71 32.25
N LYS A 231 -2.74 -8.82 31.60
CA LYS A 231 -4.10 -9.33 31.49
C LYS A 231 -4.70 -9.60 32.87
N ALA A 232 -3.96 -10.26 33.74
CA ALA A 232 -4.42 -10.56 35.10
C ALA A 232 -4.71 -9.28 35.93
N GLU A 233 -3.93 -8.22 35.74
CA GLU A 233 -4.20 -6.93 36.41
C GLU A 233 -5.40 -6.19 35.80
N LEU A 234 -5.59 -6.25 34.48
CA LEU A 234 -6.74 -5.63 33.81
C LEU A 234 -8.05 -6.37 34.10
N ASP A 235 -8.02 -7.69 34.22
CA ASP A 235 -9.17 -8.51 34.59
C ASP A 235 -9.65 -8.19 36.02
N LYS A 236 -8.76 -7.82 36.96
CA LYS A 236 -9.14 -7.42 38.33
C LYS A 236 -9.96 -6.13 38.38
N VAL A 237 -9.86 -5.30 37.36
CA VAL A 237 -10.58 -4.02 37.26
C VAL A 237 -11.68 -4.07 36.20
N ASP A 238 -12.07 -5.27 35.75
CA ASP A 238 -13.09 -5.53 34.74
C ASP A 238 -12.88 -4.76 33.43
N ILE A 239 -11.62 -4.60 33.00
CA ILE A 239 -11.28 -3.95 31.72
C ILE A 239 -11.00 -5.03 30.67
N PRO A 240 -11.92 -5.28 29.73
CA PRO A 240 -11.66 -6.18 28.61
C PRO A 240 -10.57 -5.61 27.70
N ALA A 241 -9.49 -6.37 27.54
CA ALA A 241 -8.33 -5.97 26.75
C ALA A 241 -7.83 -7.11 25.86
N ASP A 242 -7.54 -6.79 24.60
CA ASP A 242 -6.79 -7.63 23.68
C ASP A 242 -5.31 -7.22 23.68
N ILE A 243 -4.44 -8.16 24.05
CA ILE A 243 -3.01 -7.92 24.20
C ILE A 243 -2.27 -8.73 23.15
N SER A 244 -1.55 -8.05 22.26
CA SER A 244 -0.77 -8.68 21.20
C SER A 244 0.68 -8.19 21.16
N GLY A 245 1.58 -9.09 20.77
CA GLY A 245 2.95 -8.73 20.45
C GLY A 245 3.05 -7.95 19.16
N ARG A 246 3.88 -6.92 19.15
CA ARG A 246 4.11 -6.09 17.98
C ARG A 246 5.58 -6.14 17.57
N ALA A 247 5.86 -6.75 16.43
CA ALA A 247 7.18 -6.67 15.82
C ALA A 247 7.49 -5.24 15.36
N LYS A 248 8.75 -4.83 15.50
CA LYS A 248 9.24 -3.57 14.94
C LYS A 248 9.62 -3.73 13.47
N HIS A 249 9.36 -2.67 12.71
CA HIS A 249 9.67 -2.58 11.29
C HIS A 249 11.17 -2.39 11.08
N PHE A 250 11.74 -3.05 10.08
CA PHE A 250 13.18 -3.13 9.86
C PHE A 250 13.80 -1.77 9.59
N TYR A 251 13.12 -0.93 8.80
CA TYR A 251 13.55 0.43 8.54
C TYR A 251 13.56 1.31 9.80
N SER A 252 12.60 1.12 10.70
CA SER A 252 12.59 1.85 11.99
C SER A 252 13.76 1.45 12.90
N ILE A 253 14.21 0.19 12.84
CA ILE A 253 15.42 -0.27 13.52
C ILE A 253 16.64 0.39 12.89
N TYR A 254 16.73 0.36 11.56
CA TYR A 254 17.81 1.01 10.81
C TYR A 254 17.91 2.51 11.08
N ASP A 255 16.80 3.24 11.02
CA ASP A 255 16.77 4.69 11.27
C ASP A 255 17.22 5.03 12.70
N LYS A 256 16.84 4.22 13.69
CA LYS A 256 17.35 4.35 15.06
C LYS A 256 18.84 4.09 15.16
N MET A 257 19.37 3.07 14.49
CA MET A 257 20.82 2.77 14.45
C MET A 257 21.59 3.92 13.81
N ALA A 258 21.15 4.38 12.64
CA ALA A 258 21.79 5.42 11.87
C ALA A 258 21.79 6.79 12.58
N LYS A 259 20.66 7.18 13.19
CA LYS A 259 20.54 8.47 13.89
C LYS A 259 21.23 8.51 15.25
N LYS A 260 21.28 7.38 15.97
CA LYS A 260 21.85 7.32 17.33
C LYS A 260 23.28 6.78 17.39
N GLY A 261 23.83 6.31 16.27
CA GLY A 261 25.18 5.73 16.22
C GLY A 261 25.35 4.50 17.12
N ARG A 262 24.24 3.79 17.40
CA ARG A 262 24.20 2.66 18.34
C ARG A 262 24.37 1.34 17.63
N GLU A 263 25.09 0.42 18.27
CA GLU A 263 25.19 -0.96 17.78
C GLU A 263 23.87 -1.71 18.00
N PHE A 264 23.59 -2.73 17.19
CA PHE A 264 22.34 -3.49 17.28
C PHE A 264 22.12 -4.10 18.68
N ASN A 265 23.21 -4.49 19.35
CA ASN A 265 23.16 -5.03 20.71
C ASN A 265 22.67 -4.02 21.76
N GLU A 266 22.74 -2.72 21.49
CA GLU A 266 22.22 -1.66 22.37
C GLU A 266 20.74 -1.36 22.12
N ILE A 267 20.11 -2.01 21.13
CA ILE A 267 18.68 -1.93 20.87
C ILE A 267 17.99 -2.97 21.76
N TYR A 268 17.92 -2.68 23.06
CA TYR A 268 17.11 -3.42 24.03
C TYR A 268 15.60 -3.33 23.77
N ASP A 269 15.21 -2.45 22.86
CA ASP A 269 13.85 -2.05 22.56
C ASP A 269 13.40 -2.73 21.25
N LEU A 270 13.50 -4.06 21.13
CA LEU A 270 12.91 -4.82 20.01
C LEU A 270 11.51 -5.36 20.33
N THR A 271 11.16 -5.36 21.62
CA THR A 271 9.91 -5.89 22.14
C THR A 271 8.91 -4.75 22.31
N ALA A 272 7.80 -4.79 21.59
CA ALA A 272 6.68 -3.88 21.81
C ALA A 272 5.39 -4.71 21.97
N MET A 273 4.51 -4.24 22.84
CA MET A 273 3.20 -4.85 23.10
C MET A 273 2.12 -3.84 22.73
N ARG A 274 1.06 -4.30 22.08
CA ARG A 274 -0.14 -3.52 21.78
C ARG A 274 -1.25 -4.01 22.70
N VAL A 275 -1.89 -3.07 23.38
CA VAL A 275 -3.04 -3.34 24.25
C VAL A 275 -4.20 -2.56 23.66
N THR A 276 -5.21 -3.27 23.20
CA THR A 276 -6.45 -2.70 22.67
C THR A 276 -7.53 -2.91 23.72
N VAL A 277 -8.11 -1.82 24.23
CA VAL A 277 -9.19 -1.87 25.22
C VAL A 277 -10.49 -1.41 24.58
N GLU A 278 -11.60 -2.04 24.92
CA GLU A 278 -12.91 -1.52 24.57
C GLU A 278 -13.24 -0.37 25.51
N ARG A 279 -13.60 0.78 24.93
CA ARG A 279 -14.04 1.93 25.71
C ARG A 279 -15.55 1.81 25.90
N SER A 280 -15.98 1.57 27.14
CA SER A 280 -17.38 1.73 27.52
C SER A 280 -17.77 3.19 27.35
N GLY A 281 -18.66 3.48 26.40
CA GLY A 281 -19.23 4.79 26.13
C GLY A 281 -20.66 4.63 25.66
#